data_AF-A0A6P2ZPU4-F1
#
_entry.id   AF-A0A6P2ZPU4-F1
#
_cell.length_a   1.000
_cell.length_b   1.000
_cell.length_c   1.000
_cell.angle_alpha   90.00
_cell.angle_beta   90.00
_cell.angle_gamma   90.00
#
_symmetry.space_group_name_H-M   'P 1'
#
loop_
_entity.id
_entity.type
_entity.pdbx_description
1 polymer ?
#
loop_
_entity_poly.entity_id
_entity_poly.type
_entity_poly.pdbx_seq_one_letter_code
_entity_poly.pdbx_strand_id
1 'polypeptide(L)'
;MVDVKKIPYYKPQKGLLGPELKKYEGARGCIPLETQKTVSIDKLAPGEKPPPPPPLPPKPVVEPPKTQKQAEAPQPKIKEPPKQDEAEVCENPPPFDLQDVTIAMDNLGWRVSAKLARIWFANPEHIYNDNTKSIQPIDSNSVTLDWTLKFGSVRRKYEKLLSEDIYRDAATVEARTKILEKINKMFSKDRGANLNINTAQFLSDIR
;
A
#
# COMPACT_ATOMS: atom_id res chain seq x y z
N MET A 1 -34.27 -27.09 -4.63
CA MET A 1 -32.94 -26.59 -5.04
C MET A 1 -33.06 -25.09 -5.11
N VAL A 2 -32.22 -24.35 -4.39
CA VAL A 2 -32.24 -22.88 -4.45
C VAL A 2 -31.66 -22.49 -5.81
N ASP A 3 -32.46 -21.81 -6.64
CA ASP A 3 -32.05 -21.39 -7.97
C ASP A 3 -31.05 -20.23 -7.83
N VAL A 4 -29.75 -20.53 -7.90
CA VAL A 4 -28.69 -19.52 -7.75
C VAL A 4 -28.55 -18.74 -9.05
N LYS A 5 -28.94 -17.46 -9.04
CA LYS A 5 -28.89 -16.58 -10.22
C LYS A 5 -27.44 -16.30 -10.64
N LYS A 6 -26.95 -17.02 -11.66
CA LYS A 6 -25.63 -16.80 -12.26
C LYS A 6 -25.60 -15.49 -13.07
N ILE A 7 -24.49 -14.76 -12.97
CA ILE A 7 -24.25 -13.49 -13.69
C ILE A 7 -23.18 -13.64 -14.78
N PRO A 8 -23.23 -12.84 -15.85
CA PRO A 8 -22.22 -12.92 -16.91
C PRO A 8 -20.85 -12.40 -16.45
N TYR A 9 -19.78 -12.98 -16.97
CA TYR A 9 -18.42 -12.49 -16.78
C TYR A 9 -17.60 -12.56 -18.07
N TYR A 10 -16.47 -11.88 -18.11
CA TYR A 10 -15.57 -11.81 -19.26
C TYR A 10 -14.19 -12.37 -18.89
N LYS A 11 -13.59 -13.12 -19.82
CA LYS A 11 -12.23 -13.64 -19.68
C LYS A 11 -11.36 -13.19 -20.84
N PRO A 12 -10.15 -12.63 -20.60
CA PRO A 12 -9.21 -12.34 -21.67
C PRO A 12 -8.72 -13.64 -22.33
N GLN A 13 -8.75 -13.67 -23.65
CA GLN A 13 -8.31 -14.78 -24.48
C GLN A 13 -7.52 -14.24 -25.68
N LYS A 14 -6.60 -15.03 -26.23
CA LYS A 14 -5.99 -14.71 -27.52
C LYS A 14 -7.00 -14.96 -28.64
N GLY A 15 -7.45 -13.89 -29.28
CA GLY A 15 -8.18 -13.92 -30.55
C GLY A 15 -7.23 -13.89 -31.74
N LEU A 16 -7.78 -13.98 -32.95
CA LEU A 16 -6.99 -13.95 -34.19
C LEU A 16 -6.31 -12.59 -34.44
N LEU A 17 -6.87 -11.50 -33.90
CA LEU A 17 -6.40 -10.12 -34.13
C LEU A 17 -5.79 -9.46 -32.88
N GLY A 18 -5.56 -10.23 -31.81
CA GLY A 18 -5.04 -9.71 -30.55
C GLY A 18 -5.82 -10.21 -29.33
N PRO A 19 -5.63 -9.58 -28.15
CA PRO A 19 -6.38 -9.92 -26.96
C PRO A 19 -7.87 -9.58 -27.14
N GLU A 20 -8.74 -10.56 -26.90
CA GLU A 20 -10.19 -10.46 -27.00
C GLU A 20 -10.83 -10.85 -25.66
N LEU A 21 -11.96 -10.23 -25.31
CA LEU A 21 -12.73 -10.58 -24.11
C LEU A 21 -13.88 -11.52 -24.47
N LYS A 22 -13.78 -12.78 -24.03
CA LYS A 22 -14.86 -13.76 -24.23
C LYS A 22 -15.89 -13.67 -23.12
N LYS A 23 -17.15 -13.46 -23.49
CA LYS A 23 -18.31 -13.43 -22.57
C LYS A 23 -18.79 -14.85 -22.23
N TYR A 24 -19.09 -15.07 -20.96
CA TYR A 24 -19.70 -16.30 -20.44
C TYR A 24 -20.99 -15.93 -19.70
N GLU A 25 -22.11 -16.58 -20.02
CA GLU A 25 -23.44 -16.28 -19.46
C GLU A 25 -24.32 -17.53 -19.28
N GLY A 26 -25.47 -17.37 -18.59
CA GLY A 26 -26.40 -18.47 -18.30
C GLY A 26 -25.78 -19.53 -17.38
N ALA A 27 -25.88 -20.81 -17.77
CA ALA A 27 -25.31 -21.93 -17.01
C ALA A 27 -23.79 -21.86 -16.83
N ARG A 28 -23.09 -21.14 -17.73
CA ARG A 28 -21.64 -20.89 -17.68
C ARG A 28 -21.27 -19.57 -17.00
N GLY A 29 -22.25 -18.83 -16.44
CA GLY A 29 -22.01 -17.62 -15.67
C GLY A 29 -21.38 -17.91 -14.31
N CYS A 30 -20.99 -16.85 -13.60
CA CYS A 30 -20.45 -16.94 -12.24
C CYS A 30 -21.56 -16.81 -11.20
N ILE A 31 -21.36 -17.45 -10.05
CA ILE A 31 -22.15 -17.17 -8.86
C ILE A 31 -21.63 -15.85 -8.28
N PRO A 32 -22.49 -14.83 -8.07
CA PRO A 32 -22.07 -13.59 -7.45
C PRO A 32 -21.63 -13.85 -6.01
N LEU A 33 -20.47 -13.33 -5.63
CA LEU A 33 -20.05 -13.30 -4.24
C LEU A 33 -20.96 -12.34 -3.47
N GLU A 34 -21.30 -12.69 -2.23
CA GLU A 34 -22.03 -11.79 -1.32
C GLU A 34 -21.08 -10.80 -0.62
N THR A 35 -19.79 -10.83 -0.96
CA THR A 35 -18.77 -9.92 -0.42
C THR A 35 -18.90 -8.50 -0.95
N GLN A 36 -18.10 -7.61 -0.35
CA GLN A 36 -17.96 -6.23 -0.79
C GLN A 36 -17.67 -6.15 -2.29
N LYS A 37 -18.45 -5.32 -2.99
CA LYS A 37 -18.35 -5.11 -4.45
C LYS A 37 -17.42 -3.94 -4.82
N THR A 38 -16.93 -3.22 -3.82
CA THR A 38 -16.09 -2.03 -3.95
C THR A 38 -14.83 -2.19 -3.10
N VAL A 39 -13.80 -1.41 -3.40
CA VAL A 39 -12.60 -1.35 -2.56
C VAL A 39 -12.95 -0.58 -1.28
N SER A 40 -12.68 -1.18 -0.11
CA SER A 40 -12.79 -0.46 1.17
C SER A 40 -11.59 0.49 1.36
N ILE A 41 -11.87 1.62 2.01
CA ILE A 41 -10.86 2.56 2.52
C ILE A 41 -11.12 2.83 4.01
N ASP A 42 -11.82 1.91 4.67
CA ASP A 42 -12.33 2.10 6.02
C ASP A 42 -11.29 1.69 7.07
N LYS A 43 -10.22 0.98 6.68
CA LYS A 43 -9.10 0.73 7.58
C LYS A 43 -8.46 2.05 7.97
N LEU A 44 -8.21 2.19 9.27
CA LEU A 44 -7.46 3.29 9.85
C LEU A 44 -6.06 3.36 9.27
N ALA A 45 -5.52 4.57 9.12
CA ALA A 45 -4.17 4.73 8.60
C ALA A 45 -3.15 4.01 9.51
N PRO A 46 -2.01 3.54 8.97
CA PRO A 46 -0.98 2.91 9.78
C PRO A 46 -0.53 3.80 10.94
N GLY A 47 -0.85 3.40 12.18
CA GLY A 47 -0.50 4.13 13.41
C GLY A 47 -1.63 4.92 14.06
N GLU A 48 -2.81 5.01 13.43
CA GLU A 48 -3.99 5.62 14.05
C GLU A 48 -4.61 4.72 15.12
N LYS A 49 -5.01 5.32 16.24
CA LYS A 49 -5.76 4.61 17.29
C LYS A 49 -7.22 4.48 16.87
N PRO A 50 -7.85 3.31 17.07
CA PRO A 50 -9.27 3.18 16.80
C PRO A 50 -10.09 4.19 17.59
N PRO A 51 -11.17 4.73 17.01
CA PRO A 51 -12.09 5.58 17.74
C PRO A 51 -12.62 4.80 18.96
N PRO A 52 -12.83 5.48 20.11
CA PRO A 52 -13.37 4.82 21.29
C PRO A 52 -14.72 4.18 20.94
N PRO A 53 -14.99 2.96 21.45
CA PRO A 53 -16.25 2.29 21.17
C PRO A 53 -17.42 3.17 21.62
N PRO A 54 -18.53 3.20 20.86
CA PRO A 54 -19.71 3.92 21.27
C PRO A 54 -20.19 3.42 22.65
N PRO A 55 -20.77 4.29 23.49
CA PRO A 55 -21.25 3.91 24.82
C PRO A 55 -22.18 2.70 24.72
N LEU A 56 -21.88 1.65 25.49
CA LEU A 56 -22.72 0.46 25.56
C LEU A 56 -24.14 0.86 25.99
N PRO A 57 -25.19 0.44 25.27
CA PRO A 57 -26.56 0.60 25.76
C PRO A 57 -26.71 -0.16 27.09
N PRO A 58 -27.52 0.34 28.04
CA PRO A 58 -27.69 -0.28 29.35
C PRO A 58 -28.20 -1.73 29.19
N LYS A 59 -27.48 -2.68 29.80
CA LYS A 59 -27.83 -4.11 29.78
C LYS A 59 -29.19 -4.33 30.48
N PRO A 60 -30.16 -5.00 29.86
CA PRO A 60 -31.33 -5.52 30.57
C PRO A 60 -30.89 -6.64 31.52
N VAL A 61 -31.34 -6.56 32.77
CA VAL A 61 -31.17 -7.61 33.78
C VAL A 61 -32.08 -8.78 33.41
N VAL A 62 -31.51 -9.95 33.12
CA VAL A 62 -32.25 -11.20 32.94
C VAL A 62 -31.73 -12.20 33.98
N GLU A 63 -32.63 -12.65 34.85
CA GLU A 63 -32.40 -13.66 35.89
C GLU A 63 -32.05 -15.04 35.28
N PRO A 64 -31.27 -15.89 35.99
CA PRO A 64 -30.81 -17.17 35.46
C PRO A 64 -31.91 -18.26 35.49
N PRO A 65 -32.06 -19.08 34.42
CA PRO A 65 -32.96 -20.23 34.45
C PRO A 65 -32.36 -21.42 35.21
N LYS A 66 -33.21 -22.05 36.03
CA LYS A 66 -32.92 -23.29 36.76
C LYS A 66 -32.84 -24.50 35.82
N THR A 67 -31.85 -25.36 36.08
CA THR A 67 -31.58 -26.65 35.45
C THR A 67 -32.68 -27.69 35.74
N GLN A 68 -33.16 -28.41 34.72
CA GLN A 68 -33.73 -29.76 34.88
C GLN A 68 -33.31 -30.68 33.71
N LYS A 69 -32.84 -31.88 34.06
CA LYS A 69 -32.48 -33.01 33.20
C LYS A 69 -33.67 -33.95 33.00
N GLN A 70 -33.86 -34.48 31.80
CA GLN A 70 -34.47 -35.79 31.46
C GLN A 70 -34.23 -36.00 29.95
N ALA A 71 -33.54 -37.04 29.44
CA ALA A 71 -33.68 -38.50 29.48
C ALA A 71 -33.85 -38.98 28.02
N GLU A 72 -33.20 -40.08 27.67
CA GLU A 72 -32.81 -40.53 26.33
C GLU A 72 -33.74 -41.61 25.75
N ALA A 73 -34.07 -41.54 24.44
CA ALA A 73 -34.29 -42.65 23.47
C ALA A 73 -34.97 -42.14 22.16
N PRO A 74 -35.03 -42.90 21.05
CA PRO A 74 -33.95 -43.41 20.20
C PRO A 74 -34.02 -42.84 18.76
N GLN A 75 -32.88 -42.86 18.04
CA GLN A 75 -32.73 -42.34 16.68
C GLN A 75 -33.58 -43.08 15.61
N PRO A 76 -34.24 -42.36 14.69
CA PRO A 76 -34.56 -42.88 13.36
C PRO A 76 -33.49 -42.42 12.34
N LYS A 77 -32.94 -43.39 11.61
CA LYS A 77 -32.01 -43.21 10.49
C LYS A 77 -32.58 -42.22 9.46
N ILE A 78 -31.96 -41.04 9.34
CA ILE A 78 -32.21 -40.11 8.25
C ILE A 78 -31.25 -40.48 7.11
N LYS A 79 -31.83 -40.81 5.95
CA LYS A 79 -31.12 -41.05 4.70
C LYS A 79 -30.34 -39.79 4.31
N GLU A 80 -29.06 -39.96 4.00
CA GLU A 80 -28.20 -38.88 3.47
C GLU A 80 -28.85 -38.25 2.22
N PRO A 81 -28.99 -36.92 2.15
CA PRO A 81 -29.29 -36.25 0.89
C PRO A 81 -28.08 -36.41 -0.05
N PRO A 82 -28.32 -36.47 -1.37
CA PRO A 82 -27.26 -36.72 -2.34
C PRO A 82 -26.22 -35.60 -2.29
N LYS A 83 -24.93 -35.98 -2.34
CA LYS A 83 -23.78 -35.11 -2.55
C LYS A 83 -24.09 -34.12 -3.68
N GLN A 84 -24.35 -32.88 -3.31
CA GLN A 84 -24.27 -31.77 -4.24
C GLN A 84 -22.79 -31.48 -4.44
N ASP A 85 -22.41 -31.35 -5.70
CA ASP A 85 -21.04 -31.10 -6.14
C ASP A 85 -20.39 -30.00 -5.29
N GLU A 86 -19.34 -30.38 -4.56
CA GLU A 86 -18.53 -29.53 -3.67
C GLU A 86 -17.87 -28.32 -4.41
N ALA A 87 -18.09 -28.18 -5.72
CA ALA A 87 -17.50 -27.16 -6.58
C ALA A 87 -18.27 -25.83 -6.66
N GLU A 88 -19.54 -25.77 -6.22
CA GLU A 88 -20.35 -24.54 -6.40
C GLU A 88 -20.49 -23.66 -5.13
N VAL A 89 -19.92 -24.07 -3.99
CA VAL A 89 -19.86 -23.22 -2.79
C VAL A 89 -18.49 -22.55 -2.74
N CYS A 90 -18.35 -21.44 -3.48
CA CYS A 90 -17.17 -20.59 -3.36
C CYS A 90 -17.28 -19.81 -2.03
N GLU A 91 -16.36 -20.06 -1.10
CA GLU A 91 -16.29 -19.25 0.11
C GLU A 91 -16.04 -17.78 -0.26
N ASN A 92 -16.83 -16.90 0.33
CA ASN A 92 -16.73 -15.48 0.16
C ASN A 92 -15.35 -14.99 0.65
N PRO A 93 -14.50 -14.39 -0.23
CA PRO A 93 -13.19 -13.90 0.19
C PRO A 93 -13.33 -12.83 1.28
N PRO A 94 -12.29 -12.63 2.12
CA PRO A 94 -12.30 -11.54 3.08
C PRO A 94 -12.45 -10.19 2.35
N PRO A 95 -13.10 -9.19 2.98
CA PRO A 95 -13.19 -7.85 2.42
C PRO A 95 -11.80 -7.30 2.10
N PHE A 96 -11.69 -6.69 0.91
CA PHE A 96 -10.44 -6.09 0.45
C PHE A 96 -10.43 -4.60 0.77
N ASP A 97 -9.40 -4.17 1.49
CA ASP A 97 -9.12 -2.77 1.75
C ASP A 97 -7.89 -2.32 0.95
N LEU A 98 -7.86 -1.05 0.54
CA LEU A 98 -6.75 -0.48 -0.21
C LEU A 98 -5.39 -0.65 0.50
N GLN A 99 -5.37 -0.64 1.83
CA GLN A 99 -4.15 -0.87 2.60
C GLN A 99 -3.60 -2.30 2.48
N ASP A 100 -4.43 -3.27 2.09
CA ASP A 100 -4.01 -4.66 1.87
C ASP A 100 -3.08 -4.80 0.66
N VAL A 101 -3.10 -3.82 -0.25
CA VAL A 101 -2.12 -3.73 -1.35
C VAL A 101 -0.70 -3.73 -0.79
N THR A 102 -0.45 -3.05 0.31
CA THR A 102 0.90 -2.96 0.90
C THR A 102 1.41 -4.32 1.39
N ILE A 103 0.51 -5.18 1.86
CA ILE A 103 0.82 -6.56 2.28
C ILE A 103 1.15 -7.40 1.05
N ALA A 104 0.33 -7.30 -0.01
CA ALA A 104 0.60 -7.99 -1.26
C ALA A 104 1.93 -7.59 -1.89
N MET A 105 2.27 -6.28 -1.85
CA MET A 105 3.56 -5.77 -2.32
C MET A 105 4.74 -6.38 -1.54
N ASP A 106 4.65 -6.49 -0.23
CA ASP A 106 5.70 -7.14 0.57
C ASP A 106 5.86 -8.62 0.23
N ASN A 107 4.76 -9.34 0.04
CA ASN A 107 4.76 -10.75 -0.35
C ASN A 107 5.37 -10.98 -1.75
N LEU A 108 5.22 -10.01 -2.65
CA LEU A 108 5.86 -10.00 -3.99
C LEU A 108 7.31 -9.53 -3.95
N GLY A 109 7.84 -9.14 -2.80
CA GLY A 109 9.20 -8.62 -2.65
C GLY A 109 9.37 -7.14 -3.03
N TRP A 110 8.29 -6.42 -3.28
CA TRP A 110 8.28 -4.99 -3.61
C TRP A 110 8.35 -4.10 -2.36
N ARG A 111 9.36 -4.36 -1.52
CA ARG A 111 9.48 -3.77 -0.18
C ARG A 111 9.57 -2.24 -0.19
N VAL A 112 10.27 -1.65 -1.16
CA VAL A 112 10.39 -0.18 -1.26
C VAL A 112 9.05 0.44 -1.63
N SER A 113 8.34 -0.15 -2.58
CA SER A 113 7.00 0.29 -2.98
C SER A 113 5.99 0.14 -1.85
N ALA A 114 6.05 -0.95 -1.09
CA ALA A 114 5.21 -1.16 0.10
C ALA A 114 5.45 -0.09 1.18
N LYS A 115 6.72 0.26 1.43
CA LYS A 115 7.09 1.34 2.36
C LYS A 115 6.54 2.69 1.91
N LEU A 116 6.73 3.05 0.64
CA LEU A 116 6.21 4.31 0.09
C LEU A 116 4.69 4.38 0.16
N ALA A 117 4.01 3.29 -0.17
CA ALA A 117 2.55 3.20 -0.06
C ALA A 117 2.07 3.38 1.40
N ARG A 118 2.77 2.78 2.37
CA ARG A 118 2.46 2.99 3.80
C ARG A 118 2.65 4.43 4.24
N ILE A 119 3.73 5.08 3.81
CA ILE A 119 3.97 6.50 4.10
C ILE A 119 2.85 7.36 3.50
N TRP A 120 2.46 7.06 2.27
CA TRP A 120 1.35 7.74 1.61
C TRP A 120 0.03 7.55 2.37
N PHE A 121 -0.31 6.32 2.77
CA PHE A 121 -1.53 6.04 3.54
C PHE A 121 -1.48 6.60 4.97
N ALA A 122 -0.30 6.75 5.57
CA ALA A 122 -0.12 7.27 6.92
C ALA A 122 -0.23 8.81 7.01
N ASN A 123 -0.04 9.52 5.89
CA ASN A 123 0.03 10.97 5.87
C ASN A 123 -1.24 11.59 5.24
N PRO A 124 -2.17 12.13 6.04
CA PRO A 124 -3.39 12.76 5.52
C PRO A 124 -3.17 14.09 4.79
N GLU A 125 -1.96 14.69 4.85
CA GLU A 125 -1.70 16.07 4.39
C GLU A 125 -0.74 16.21 3.19
N HIS A 126 -0.66 15.23 2.28
CA HIS A 126 0.01 15.47 1.00
C HIS A 126 -0.83 16.38 0.09
N ILE A 127 -1.01 17.65 0.48
CA ILE A 127 -1.43 18.71 -0.43
C ILE A 127 -0.28 18.88 -1.41
N TYR A 128 -0.47 18.36 -2.62
CA TYR A 128 0.48 18.57 -3.70
C TYR A 128 0.57 20.07 -3.97
N ASN A 129 1.70 20.65 -3.59
CA ASN A 129 1.98 22.06 -3.82
C ASN A 129 2.79 22.17 -5.12
N ASP A 130 2.16 22.69 -6.17
CA ASP A 130 2.81 22.95 -7.48
C ASP A 130 3.96 23.96 -7.39
N ASN A 131 4.16 24.59 -6.23
CA ASN A 131 5.32 25.42 -5.98
C ASN A 131 6.61 24.59 -5.97
N THR A 132 7.46 24.83 -6.97
CA THR A 132 8.79 24.22 -7.12
C THR A 132 9.76 24.52 -5.97
N LYS A 133 9.43 25.48 -5.10
CA LYS A 133 10.20 25.83 -3.89
C LYS A 133 9.57 25.34 -2.59
N SER A 134 8.48 24.58 -2.64
CA SER A 134 7.86 24.01 -1.45
C SER A 134 8.82 23.04 -0.75
N ILE A 135 8.82 23.05 0.58
CA ILE A 135 9.56 22.06 1.38
C ILE A 135 8.78 20.75 1.26
N GLN A 136 9.20 19.91 0.31
CA GLN A 136 8.67 18.57 0.17
C GLN A 136 9.23 17.70 1.30
N PRO A 137 8.44 16.77 1.86
CA PRO A 137 8.97 15.77 2.77
C PRO A 137 10.00 14.93 2.00
N ILE A 138 11.29 15.19 2.25
CA ILE A 138 12.38 14.43 1.64
C ILE A 138 12.47 13.10 2.39
N ASP A 139 12.03 12.03 1.73
CA ASP A 139 12.25 10.68 2.23
C ASP A 139 13.65 10.20 1.84
N SER A 140 14.62 10.49 2.70
CA SER A 140 16.01 10.04 2.54
C SER A 140 16.22 8.58 2.95
N ASN A 141 15.22 7.91 3.55
CA ASN A 141 15.41 6.62 4.21
C ASN A 141 14.73 5.46 3.48
N SER A 142 13.61 5.67 2.79
CA SER A 142 12.90 4.58 2.10
C SER A 142 13.51 4.24 0.74
N VAL A 143 14.05 5.24 0.05
CA VAL A 143 14.64 5.10 -1.29
C VAL A 143 16.12 5.46 -1.21
N THR A 144 16.98 4.47 -1.01
CA THR A 144 18.43 4.68 -0.94
C THR A 144 19.05 4.86 -2.32
N LEU A 145 20.15 5.61 -2.40
CA LEU A 145 20.90 5.77 -3.65
C LEU A 145 21.33 4.40 -4.21
N ASP A 146 21.89 3.52 -3.39
CA ASP A 146 22.23 2.13 -3.76
C ASP A 146 21.06 1.40 -4.42
N TRP A 147 19.86 1.52 -3.85
CA TRP A 147 18.68 0.88 -4.43
C TRP A 147 18.32 1.48 -5.79
N THR A 148 18.35 2.82 -5.92
CA THR A 148 18.05 3.48 -7.20
C THR A 148 19.08 3.20 -8.29
N LEU A 149 20.35 3.00 -7.93
CA LEU A 149 21.43 2.67 -8.87
C LEU A 149 21.37 1.25 -9.41
N LYS A 150 20.47 0.39 -8.91
CA LYS A 150 20.18 -0.93 -9.49
C LYS A 150 19.43 -0.80 -10.82
N PHE A 151 18.77 0.33 -11.07
CA PHE A 151 18.09 0.61 -12.33
C PHE A 151 19.05 1.23 -13.34
N GLY A 152 19.30 0.53 -14.46
CA GLY A 152 20.31 0.95 -15.44
C GLY A 152 20.08 2.32 -16.09
N SER A 153 18.83 2.82 -16.14
CA SER A 153 18.53 4.18 -16.59
C SER A 153 18.99 5.24 -15.58
N VAL A 154 18.78 4.98 -14.29
CA VAL A 154 19.18 5.87 -13.20
C VAL A 154 20.69 5.88 -13.07
N ARG A 155 21.33 4.71 -13.11
CA ARG A 155 22.79 4.58 -13.07
C ARG A 155 23.46 5.40 -14.18
N ARG A 156 22.99 5.30 -15.43
CA ARG A 156 23.53 6.09 -16.54
C ARG A 156 23.42 7.60 -16.32
N LYS A 157 22.29 8.07 -15.78
CA LYS A 157 22.12 9.49 -15.44
C LYS A 157 23.06 9.92 -14.32
N TYR A 158 23.25 9.08 -13.32
CA TYR A 158 24.16 9.33 -12.21
C TYR A 158 25.63 9.36 -12.66
N GLU A 159 26.05 8.41 -13.49
CA GLU A 159 27.40 8.39 -14.08
C GLU A 159 27.64 9.62 -14.95
N LYS A 160 26.67 10.00 -15.81
CA LYS A 160 26.73 11.23 -16.60
C LYS A 160 26.86 12.47 -15.72
N LEU A 161 26.11 12.53 -14.62
CA LEU A 161 26.17 13.62 -13.68
C LEU A 161 27.60 13.78 -13.14
N LEU A 162 28.22 12.66 -12.71
CA LEU A 162 29.58 12.64 -12.18
C LEU A 162 30.66 12.92 -13.23
N SER A 163 30.48 12.49 -14.49
CA SER A 163 31.51 12.64 -15.52
C SER A 163 31.48 14.00 -16.22
N GLU A 164 30.29 14.59 -16.39
CA GLU A 164 30.10 15.75 -17.27
C GLU A 164 29.37 16.91 -16.57
N ASP A 165 28.20 16.64 -15.98
CA ASP A 165 27.31 17.73 -15.59
C ASP A 165 27.83 18.52 -14.36
N ILE A 166 28.56 17.88 -13.43
CA ILE A 166 29.17 18.57 -12.27
C ILE A 166 30.32 19.52 -12.66
N TYR A 167 30.96 19.29 -13.81
CA TYR A 167 32.09 20.09 -14.28
C TYR A 167 31.67 21.20 -15.25
N ARG A 168 30.37 21.29 -15.55
CA ARG A 168 29.83 22.32 -16.43
C ARG A 168 29.95 23.71 -15.80
N ASP A 169 30.19 24.73 -16.60
CA ASP A 169 30.27 26.12 -16.13
C ASP A 169 29.03 26.55 -15.32
N ALA A 170 27.85 26.07 -15.72
CA ALA A 170 26.60 26.30 -14.99
C ALA A 170 26.63 25.75 -13.56
N ALA A 171 27.17 24.53 -13.37
CA ALA A 171 27.31 23.92 -12.05
C ALA A 171 28.31 24.70 -11.18
N THR A 172 29.38 25.22 -11.79
CA THR A 172 30.36 26.07 -11.09
C THR A 172 29.74 27.39 -10.60
N VAL A 173 28.89 28.03 -11.41
CA VAL A 173 28.16 29.25 -11.03
C VAL A 173 27.20 28.96 -9.87
N GLU A 174 26.46 27.85 -9.92
CA GLU A 174 25.54 27.47 -8.85
C GLU A 174 26.29 27.10 -7.56
N ALA A 175 27.39 26.34 -7.67
CA ALA A 175 28.26 26.01 -6.54
C ALA A 175 28.83 27.27 -5.88
N ARG A 176 29.35 28.22 -6.68
CA ARG A 176 29.83 29.51 -6.18
C ARG A 176 28.73 30.27 -5.44
N THR A 177 27.51 30.23 -5.95
CA THR A 177 26.35 30.90 -5.34
C THR A 177 26.01 30.28 -3.97
N LYS A 178 25.91 28.94 -3.89
CA LYS A 178 25.63 28.22 -2.65
C LYS A 178 26.75 28.38 -1.61
N ILE A 179 28.01 28.35 -2.05
CA ILE A 179 29.18 28.58 -1.19
C ILE A 179 29.16 30.01 -0.65
N LEU A 180 28.94 31.01 -1.51
CA LEU A 180 28.85 32.41 -1.07
C LEU A 180 27.68 32.64 -0.12
N GLU A 181 26.53 32.02 -0.36
CA GLU A 181 25.38 32.10 0.56
C GLU A 181 25.72 31.49 1.92
N LYS A 182 26.37 30.32 1.94
CA LYS A 182 26.80 29.67 3.18
C LYS A 182 27.85 30.49 3.93
N ILE A 183 28.85 31.02 3.21
CA ILE A 183 29.87 31.93 3.74
C ILE A 183 29.19 33.18 4.32
N ASN A 184 28.37 33.88 3.55
CA ASN A 184 27.67 35.07 4.04
C ASN A 184 26.80 34.77 5.26
N LYS A 185 26.11 33.62 5.29
CA LYS A 185 25.35 33.18 6.46
C LYS A 185 26.27 32.99 7.68
N MET A 186 27.39 32.30 7.52
CA MET A 186 28.36 32.06 8.60
C MET A 186 29.03 33.36 9.07
N PHE A 187 29.48 34.22 8.17
CA PHE A 187 30.17 35.48 8.52
C PHE A 187 29.21 36.57 9.05
N SER A 188 27.97 36.62 8.58
CA SER A 188 27.01 37.67 8.96
C SER A 188 26.17 37.30 10.19
N LYS A 189 25.86 36.01 10.40
CA LYS A 189 25.01 35.54 11.51
C LYS A 189 25.80 34.85 12.63
N ASP A 190 26.89 34.15 12.33
CA ASP A 190 27.64 33.32 13.28
C ASP A 190 29.10 33.81 13.42
N ARG A 191 29.29 35.03 13.95
CA ARG A 191 30.61 35.74 14.08
C ARG A 191 31.67 35.06 14.99
N GLY A 192 31.67 33.74 15.13
CA GLY A 192 32.65 33.00 15.93
C GLY A 192 32.90 31.54 15.50
N ALA A 193 32.31 31.06 14.40
CA ALA A 193 32.49 29.67 14.01
C ALA A 193 33.81 29.47 13.23
N ASN A 194 34.72 28.67 13.81
CA ASN A 194 35.90 28.13 13.13
C ASN A 194 35.50 27.58 11.74
N LEU A 195 36.24 27.98 10.70
CA LEU A 195 36.00 27.65 9.28
C LEU A 195 36.34 26.17 8.95
N ASN A 196 35.83 25.22 9.74
CA ASN A 196 35.98 23.81 9.45
C ASN A 196 34.81 23.35 8.57
N ILE A 197 35.01 23.35 7.26
CA ILE A 197 34.07 22.74 6.30
C ILE A 197 34.31 21.23 6.33
N ASN A 198 33.66 20.53 7.26
CA ASN A 198 33.71 19.08 7.32
C ASN A 198 32.78 18.47 6.24
N THR A 199 33.37 18.03 5.13
CA THR A 199 32.69 17.34 4.04
C THR A 199 32.59 15.82 4.26
N ALA A 200 33.23 15.26 5.29
CA ALA A 200 33.28 13.81 5.51
C ALA A 200 31.90 13.18 5.71
N GLN A 201 30.97 13.92 6.32
CA GLN A 201 29.57 13.48 6.49
C GLN A 201 28.80 13.33 5.17
N PHE A 202 29.25 13.97 4.08
CA PHE A 202 28.63 13.86 2.76
C PHE A 202 29.30 12.79 1.89
N LEU A 203 30.41 12.20 2.34
CA LEU A 203 31.17 11.18 1.62
C LEU A 203 30.83 9.74 2.07
N SER A 204 30.01 9.58 3.12
CA SER A 204 29.67 8.25 3.65
C SER A 204 28.79 7.41 2.73
N ASP A 205 28.17 8.02 1.71
CA ASP A 205 27.22 7.38 0.78
C ASP A 205 27.83 7.14 -0.63
N ILE A 206 29.15 7.30 -0.78
CA ILE A 206 29.87 7.18 -2.07
C ILE A 206 30.81 5.95 -2.09
N ARG A 207 30.45 4.87 -1.40
CA ARG A 207 31.20 3.61 -1.41
C ARG A 207 30.43 2.47 -2.05
#